data_AF-A0A1W7M8F2-F1
#
_entry.id   AF-A0A1W7M8F2-F1
#
_cell.length_a   1.000
_cell.length_b   1.000
_cell.length_c   1.000
_cell.angle_alpha   90.00
_cell.angle_beta   90.00
_cell.angle_gamma   90.00
#
_symmetry.space_group_name_H-M   'P 1'
#
loop_
_entity.id
_entity.type
_entity.pdbx_description
1 polymer ?
#
loop_
_entity_poly.entity_id
_entity_poly.type
_entity_poly.pdbx_seq_one_letter_code
_entity_poly.pdbx_strand_id
1 'polypeptide(L)' 'METSHISALRTKHAGLERQIEQEMARPVPDDTLLQDLKRRKLRIKEEIAQIH' A
#
# COMPACT_ATOMS: atom_id res chain seq x y z
N MET A 1 17.17 -16.21 -2.76
CA MET A 1 16.02 -15.73 -3.55
C MET A 1 15.00 -14.91 -2.73
N GLU A 2 15.28 -14.56 -1.46
CA GLU A 2 14.42 -13.70 -0.62
C GLU A 2 14.24 -12.26 -1.12
N THR A 3 15.23 -11.73 -1.84
CA THR A 3 15.23 -10.34 -2.31
C THR A 3 14.08 -10.02 -3.28
N SER A 4 13.63 -11.02 -4.06
CA SER A 4 12.55 -10.83 -5.03
C SER A 4 11.17 -10.70 -4.36
N HIS A 5 10.96 -11.37 -3.24
CA HIS A 5 9.68 -11.32 -2.52
C HIS A 5 9.48 -9.97 -1.82
N ILE A 6 10.51 -9.50 -1.11
CA ILE A 6 10.52 -8.16 -0.48
C ILE A 6 10.42 -7.05 -1.54
N SER A 7 11.10 -7.20 -2.68
CA SER A 7 11.02 -6.24 -3.79
C SER A 7 9.59 -6.14 -4.34
N ALA A 8 8.92 -7.27 -4.57
CA ALA A 8 7.53 -7.30 -5.02
C ALA A 8 6.56 -6.66 -4.01
N LEU A 9 6.75 -6.92 -2.71
CA LEU A 9 5.96 -6.29 -1.64
C LEU A 9 6.17 -4.78 -1.58
N ARG A 10 7.42 -4.32 -1.72
CA ARG A 10 7.76 -2.89 -1.81
C ARG A 10 7.11 -2.21 -3.02
N THR A 11 7.13 -2.86 -4.19
CA THR A 11 6.46 -2.33 -5.39
C THR A 11 4.95 -2.21 -5.18
N LYS A 12 4.32 -3.23 -4.57
CA LYS A 12 2.89 -3.17 -4.22
C LYS A 12 2.59 -2.05 -3.21
N HIS A 13 3.44 -1.89 -2.18
CA HIS A 13 3.29 -0.81 -1.19
C HIS A 13 3.35 0.57 -1.86
N ALA A 14 4.34 0.81 -2.72
CA ALA A 14 4.47 2.07 -3.46
C ALA A 14 3.26 2.33 -4.38
N GLY A 15 2.70 1.27 -4.98
CA GLY A 15 1.48 1.37 -5.79
C GLY A 15 0.23 1.74 -4.98
N LEU A 16 0.10 1.23 -3.76
CA LEU A 16 -0.99 1.60 -2.85
C LEU A 16 -0.84 3.03 -2.33
N GLU A 17 0.38 3.47 -2.05
CA GLU A 17 0.64 4.87 -1.66
C GLU A 17 0.20 5.85 -2.75
N ARG A 18 0.58 5.59 -4.00
CA ARG A 18 0.14 6.43 -5.13
C ARG A 18 -1.37 6.47 -5.28
N GLN A 19 -2.06 5.35 -5.09
CA GLN A 19 -3.53 5.33 -5.16
C GLN A 19 -4.16 6.15 -4.03
N ILE A 20 -3.62 6.08 -2.82
CA ILE A 20 -4.06 6.91 -1.69
C ILE A 20 -3.84 8.39 -2.00
N GLU A 21 -2.65 8.76 -2.49
CA GLU A 21 -2.33 10.15 -2.84
C GLU A 21 -3.24 10.68 -3.96
N GLN A 22 -3.48 9.86 -4.99
CA GLN A 22 -4.40 10.21 -6.08
C GLN A 22 -5.82 10.42 -5.57
N GLU A 23 -6.32 9.53 -4.71
CA GLU A 23 -7.67 9.65 -4.16
C GLU A 23 -7.81 10.84 -3.21
N MET A 24 -6.79 11.12 -2.39
CA MET A 24 -6.74 12.31 -1.53
C MET A 24 -6.63 13.62 -2.30
N ALA A 25 -6.03 13.59 -3.49
CA ALA A 25 -5.94 14.76 -4.37
C ALA A 25 -7.27 15.07 -5.08
N ARG A 26 -8.27 14.17 -5.02
CA ARG A 26 -9.59 14.42 -5.60
C ARG A 26 -10.36 15.41 -4.73
N PRO A 27 -11.15 16.31 -5.33
CA PRO A 27 -11.96 17.28 -4.58
C PRO A 27 -13.05 16.62 -3.72
N VAL A 28 -13.45 15.40 -4.07
CA VAL A 28 -14.33 14.55 -3.25
C VAL A 28 -13.67 13.18 -3.12
N PRO A 29 -12.87 12.95 -2.07
CA PRO A 29 -12.23 11.66 -1.85
C PRO A 29 -13.27 10.62 -1.40
N ASP A 30 -13.17 9.40 -1.93
CA ASP A 30 -13.93 8.27 -1.40
C ASP A 30 -13.26 7.74 -0.12
N ASP A 31 -13.84 8.08 1.03
CA ASP A 31 -13.28 7.66 2.33
C ASP A 31 -13.29 6.13 2.51
N THR A 32 -14.26 5.44 1.93
CA THR A 32 -14.34 3.97 2.01
C THR A 32 -13.19 3.33 1.23
N LEU A 33 -12.93 3.83 0.01
CA LEU A 33 -11.79 3.42 -0.79
C LEU A 33 -10.47 3.77 -0.08
N LEU A 34 -10.38 4.97 0.50
CA LEU A 34 -9.19 5.42 1.20
C LEU A 34 -8.86 4.54 2.42
N GLN A 35 -9.88 4.16 3.19
CA GLN A 35 -9.73 3.25 4.32
C GLN A 35 -9.29 1.86 3.87
N ASP A 36 -9.87 1.32 2.79
CA ASP A 36 -9.48 0.03 2.26
C ASP A 36 -8.02 0.03 1.75
N LEU A 37 -7.63 1.07 1.01
CA LEU A 37 -6.26 1.25 0.54
C LEU A 37 -5.26 1.37 1.70
N LYS A 38 -5.59 2.13 2.74
CA LYS A 38 -4.76 2.26 3.96
C LYS A 38 -4.64 0.91 4.70
N ARG A 39 -5.72 0.13 4.80
CA ARG A 39 -5.68 -1.22 5.39
C ARG A 39 -4.80 -2.17 4.58
N ARG A 40 -4.90 -2.15 3.25
CA ARG A 40 -4.02 -2.95 2.37
C ARG A 40 -2.56 -2.54 2.54
N LYS A 41 -2.27 -1.24 2.61
CA LYS A 41 -0.92 -0.72 2.85
C LYS A 41 -0.36 -1.22 4.18
N LEU A 42 -1.17 -1.19 5.24
CA LEU A 42 -0.78 -1.69 6.56
C LEU A 42 -0.44 -3.19 6.51
N ARG A 43 -1.27 -4.01 5.89
CA ARG A 43 -1.01 -5.46 5.74
C ARG A 43 0.32 -5.74 5.03
N ILE A 44 0.60 -5.05 3.92
CA ILE A 44 1.87 -5.23 3.20
C ILE A 44 3.05 -4.79 4.06
N LYS A 45 2.90 -3.70 4.84
CA LYS A 45 3.93 -3.26 5.78
C LYS A 45 4.21 -4.33 6.85
N GLU A 46 3.16 -4.97 7.38
CA GLU A 46 3.29 -6.07 8.34
C GLU A 46 3.92 -7.32 7.71
N GLU A 47 3.55 -7.68 6.49
CA GLU A 47 4.19 -8.78 5.75
C GLU A 47 5.68 -8.52 5.54
N ILE A 48 6.06 -7.31 5.12
CA ILE A 48 7.48 -6.92 4.99
C ILE A 48 8.20 -7.01 6.33
N ALA A 49 7.55 -6.60 7.42
CA ALA A 49 8.12 -6.67 8.77
C ALA A 49 8.25 -8.12 9.30
N GLN A 50 7.37 -9.03 8.88
CA GLN A 50 7.48 -10.46 9.21
C GLN A 50 8.56 -11.20 8.41
N ILE A 51 8.87 -10.73 7.20
CA ILE A 51 9.88 -11.34 6.32
C ILE A 51 11.30 -10.83 6.64
N HIS A 52 11.42 -9.78 7.45
CA HIS A 52 12.69 -9.20 7.89
C HIS A 52 13.21 -9.85 9.18
#